data_AF-A0A7W5UYP5-F1
#
_entry.id   AF-A0A7W5UYP5-F1
#
_cell.length_a   1.000
_cell.length_b   1.000
_cell.length_c   1.000
_cell.angle_alpha   90.00
_cell.angle_beta   90.00
_cell.angle_gamma   90.00
#
_symmetry.space_group_name_H-M   'P 1'
#
loop_
_entity.id
_entity.type
_entity.pdbx_description
1 polymer ?
#
loop_
_entity_poly.entity_id
_entity_poly.type
_entity_poly.pdbx_seq_one_letter_code
_entity_poly.pdbx_strand_id
1 'polypeptide(L)' 'MQVSFDSVAGLADALRRAEAAHGRHEQELGHPDQDWPTWYAQYMVREQAGDAGPADREASG' A
#
# COMPACT_ATOMS: atom_id res chain seq x y z
N MET A 1 -6.21 13.77 1.97
CA MET A 1 -4.99 12.98 1.75
C MET A 1 -5.03 12.47 0.32
N GLN A 2 -3.97 12.62 -0.47
CA GLN A 2 -3.88 12.12 -1.83
C GLN A 2 -2.90 10.94 -1.85
N VAL A 3 -3.19 9.92 -2.67
CA VAL A 3 -2.25 8.83 -2.97
C VAL A 3 -1.80 8.93 -4.42
N SER A 4 -0.50 8.82 -4.69
CA SER A 4 0.06 8.88 -6.04
C SER A 4 1.31 8.01 -6.15
N PHE A 5 1.54 7.42 -7.32
CA PHE A 5 2.70 6.57 -7.62
C PHE A 5 3.31 7.01 -8.95
N ASP A 6 4.64 6.99 -9.03
CA ASP A 6 5.39 7.47 -10.21
C ASP A 6 5.30 6.51 -11.41
N SER A 7 4.84 5.29 -11.20
CA SER A 7 4.65 4.31 -12.26
C SER A 7 3.55 3.30 -11.96
N VAL A 8 3.03 2.69 -13.03
CA VAL A 8 2.10 1.55 -12.94
C VAL A 8 2.76 0.36 -12.22
N ALA A 9 4.07 0.16 -12.41
CA ALA A 9 4.81 -0.89 -11.74
C ALA A 9 4.85 -0.65 -10.22
N GLY A 10 5.17 0.57 -9.78
CA GLY A 10 5.16 0.95 -8.37
C GLY A 10 3.77 0.79 -7.72
N LEU A 11 2.71 1.22 -8.42
CA LEU A 11 1.34 0.99 -7.96
C LEU A 11 1.01 -0.51 -7.86
N ALA A 12 1.39 -1.31 -8.86
CA ALA A 12 1.11 -2.75 -8.85
C ALA A 12 1.86 -3.47 -7.72
N ASP A 13 3.10 -3.08 -7.43
CA ASP A 13 3.88 -3.62 -6.33
C ASP A 13 3.27 -3.24 -4.97
N ALA A 14 2.83 -1.98 -4.81
CA ALA A 14 2.14 -1.53 -3.60
C ALA A 14 0.81 -2.27 -3.36
N LEU A 15 0.03 -2.52 -4.42
CA LEU A 15 -1.20 -3.31 -4.32
C LEU A 15 -0.95 -4.78 -3.91
N ARG A 16 0.13 -5.40 -4.41
CA ARG A 16 0.51 -6.77 -3.99
C ARG A 16 0.92 -6.81 -2.51
N ARG A 17 1.57 -5.76 -2.00
CA ARG A 17 1.88 -5.63 -0.57
C ARG A 17 0.60 -5.42 0.26
N ALA A 18 -0.35 -4.63 -0.24
CA ALA A 18 -1.66 -4.44 0.38
C ALA A 18 -2.43 -5.76 0.48
N GLU A 19 -2.46 -6.58 -0.58
CA GLU A 19 -3.08 -7.92 -0.58
C GLU A 19 -2.47 -8.83 0.49
N ALA A 20 -1.14 -8.94 0.52
CA ALA A 20 -0.44 -9.76 1.50
C ALA A 20 -0.68 -9.29 2.95
N ALA A 21 -0.84 -7.98 3.16
CA ALA A 21 -1.13 -7.42 4.47
C ALA A 21 -2.61 -7.58 4.86
N HIS A 22 -3.55 -7.43 3.92
CA HIS A 22 -4.98 -7.65 4.15
C HIS A 22 -5.27 -9.11 4.49
N GLY A 23 -4.62 -10.05 3.80
CA GLY A 23 -4.76 -11.47 4.12
C GLY A 23 -4.32 -11.82 5.54
N ARG A 24 -3.37 -11.07 6.14
CA ARG A 24 -3.06 -11.19 7.57
C ARG A 24 -4.11 -10.53 8.45
N HIS A 25 -4.61 -9.36 8.05
CA HIS A 25 -5.67 -8.66 8.76
C HIS A 25 -6.94 -9.51 8.89
N GLU A 26 -7.36 -10.19 7.82
CA GLU A 26 -8.52 -11.08 7.85
C GLU A 26 -8.30 -12.32 8.74
N GLN A 27 -7.06 -12.82 8.83
CA GLN A 27 -6.71 -13.87 9.78
C GLN A 27 -6.84 -13.38 11.24
N GLU A 28 -6.43 -12.14 11.51
CA GLU A 28 -6.56 -11.51 12.83
C GLU A 28 -8.03 -11.21 13.19
N LEU A 29 -8.84 -10.78 12.21
CA LEU A 29 -10.28 -10.59 12.36
C LEU A 29 -11.03 -11.91 12.53
N GLY A 30 -10.50 -13.01 11.99
CA GLY A 30 -11.14 -14.32 11.99
C GLY A 30 -12.31 -14.45 11.00
N HIS A 31 -12.54 -13.42 10.17
CA HIS A 31 -13.54 -13.41 9.11
C HIS A 31 -13.12 -12.45 7.99
N PRO A 32 -13.70 -12.58 6.78
CA PRO A 32 -13.45 -11.63 5.71
C PRO A 32 -13.82 -10.20 6.11
N ASP A 33 -13.00 -9.23 5.73
CA ASP A 33 -13.30 -7.82 5.96
C ASP A 33 -14.31 -7.33 4.92
N GLN A 34 -15.48 -6.90 5.38
CA GLN A 34 -16.54 -6.37 4.50
C GLN A 34 -16.23 -4.95 4.04
N ASP A 35 -15.40 -4.21 4.76
CA ASP A 35 -14.95 -2.86 4.42
C ASP A 35 -13.50 -2.84 3.89
N TRP A 36 -13.13 -3.93 3.20
CA TRP A 36 -11.85 -4.07 2.51
C TRP A 36 -11.46 -2.85 1.66
N PRO A 37 -12.36 -2.11 0.97
CA PRO A 37 -11.95 -0.96 0.16
C PRO A 37 -11.37 0.16 1.04
N THR A 38 -11.99 0.39 2.20
CA THR A 38 -11.53 1.39 3.16
C THR A 38 -10.19 0.98 3.76
N TRP A 39 -10.03 -0.29 4.11
CA TRP A 39 -8.76 -0.82 4.60
C TRP A 39 -7.64 -0.63 3.59
N TYR A 40 -7.89 -0.97 2.31
CA TYR A 40 -6.94 -0.79 1.22
C TYR A 40 -6.57 0.69 1.05
N ALA A 41 -7.55 1.60 1.00
CA ALA A 41 -7.27 3.02 0.85
C ALA A 41 -6.36 3.56 1.97
N GLN A 42 -6.61 3.15 3.21
CA GLN A 42 -5.76 3.54 4.35
C GLN A 42 -4.38 2.90 4.28
N TYR A 43 -4.28 1.65 3.85
CA TYR A 43 -3.00 0.98 3.64
C TYR A 43 -2.18 1.73 2.58
N MET A 44 -2.78 2.08 1.45
CA MET A 44 -2.10 2.79 0.37
C MET A 44 -1.59 4.17 0.78
N VAL A 45 -2.32 4.89 1.65
CA VAL A 45 -1.84 6.15 2.26
C VAL A 45 -0.60 5.91 3.14
N ARG A 46 -0.62 4.85 3.98
CA ARG A 46 0.52 4.52 4.85
C ARG A 46 1.72 4.04 4.04
N GLU A 47 1.47 3.27 2.99
CA GLU A 47 2.48 2.73 2.10
C GLU A 47 3.24 3.86 1.39
N GLN A 48 2.52 4.80 0.77
CA GLN A 48 3.16 5.96 0.12
C GLN A 48 3.93 6.84 1.13
N ALA A 49 3.43 6.96 2.37
CA ALA A 49 4.15 7.69 3.42
C ALA A 49 5.43 6.96 3.90
N GLY A 50 5.50 5.63 3.73
CA GLY A 50 6.67 4.80 4.05
C GLY A 50 7.64 4.59 2.87
N ASP A 51 7.17 4.75 1.63
CA ASP A 51 7.95 4.63 0.39
C ASP A 51 8.87 5.84 0.14
N ALA A 52 8.74 6.91 0.93
CA ALA A 52 9.74 7.99 1.04
C ALA A 52 11.05 7.56 1.75
N GLY A 53 11.44 6.29 1.61
CA GLY A 53 12.76 5.78 1.96
C GLY A 53 13.79 6.19 0.90
N PRO A 54 15.10 6.25 1.24
CA PRO A 54 16.14 6.99 0.50
C PRO A 54 16.45 6.52 -0.94
N ALA A 55 15.71 5.58 -1.52
CA ALA A 55 15.95 5.08 -2.87
C ALA A 55 15.50 6.03 -3.99
N ASP A 56 14.54 6.93 -3.72
CA ASP A 56 14.01 7.88 -4.74
C ASP A 56 14.71 9.26 -4.76
N ARG A 57 15.81 9.44 -3.99
CA ARG A 57 16.62 10.68 -4.06
C ARG A 57 17.76 10.61 -5.08
N GLU A 58 18.11 9.42 -5.57
CA GLU A 58 19.33 9.20 -6.36
C GLU A 58 19.10 9.09 -7.88
N ALA A 59 17.93 9.50 -8.38
CA ALA A 59 17.65 9.60 -9.82
C ALA A 59 17.41 11.05 -10.28
N SER A 60 18.06 12.00 -9.62
CA SER A 60 18.22 13.38 -10.09
C SER A 60 19.65 13.84 -9.80
N GLY A 61 20.59 13.32 -10.60
CA GLY A 61 21.99 13.70 -10.63
C GLY A 61 22.53 13.58 -12.06
#